data_AF-A0A0G1QT29-F1
#
_entry.id   AF-A0A0G1QT29-F1
#
_cell.length_a   1.000
_cell.length_b   1.000
_cell.length_c   1.000
_cell.angle_alpha   90.00
_cell.angle_beta   90.00
_cell.angle_gamma   90.00
#
_symmetry.space_group_name_H-M   'P 1'
#
loop_
_entity.id
_entity.type
_entity.pdbx_description
1 polymer ?
#
loop_
_entity_poly.entity_id
_entity_poly.type
_entity_poly.pdbx_seq_one_letter_code
_entity_poly.pdbx_strand_id
1 'polypeptide(L)'
;MDILRDKKLIIGSMLSIAILFAVFLTTGYLGLPFYKVDRGDNLGCFIMLPVPECYSGRKITYLGKDAVGFDLKEETEVYAPFNGAFFEDETLYEDEETTIVADRFVRARFGILDTSSFIVFTGDHFPNVRGGGSVTAGETVAITNPAGDIIHETSSSNFVIYAEDYDLASLFR
;
A
#
# COMPACT_ATOMS: atom_id res chain seq x y z
N MET A 1 -18.91 -7.25 -58.28
CA MET A 1 -18.80 -7.65 -56.87
C MET A 1 -17.47 -7.13 -56.35
N ASP A 2 -17.52 -6.09 -55.52
CA ASP A 2 -16.36 -5.31 -55.08
C ASP A 2 -15.56 -6.03 -53.99
N ILE A 3 -14.50 -6.72 -54.39
CA ILE A 3 -13.50 -7.37 -53.51
C ILE A 3 -12.84 -6.37 -52.51
N LEU A 4 -12.93 -5.06 -52.79
CA LEU A 4 -12.40 -4.01 -51.91
C LEU A 4 -13.33 -3.67 -50.73
N ARG A 5 -14.63 -3.98 -50.81
CA ARG A 5 -15.59 -3.73 -49.72
C ARG A 5 -15.47 -4.77 -48.61
N ASP A 6 -15.21 -6.03 -48.96
CA ASP A 6 -15.08 -7.13 -48.00
C ASP A 6 -13.81 -7.03 -47.15
N LYS A 7 -12.71 -6.47 -47.68
CA LYS A 7 -11.47 -6.30 -46.90
C LYS A 7 -11.61 -5.29 -45.76
N LYS A 8 -12.41 -4.22 -45.95
CA LYS A 8 -12.66 -3.23 -44.89
C LYS A 8 -13.51 -3.79 -43.75
N LEU A 9 -14.42 -4.72 -44.06
CA LEU A 9 -15.27 -5.36 -43.06
C LEU A 9 -14.47 -6.33 -42.16
N ILE A 10 -13.52 -7.06 -42.74
CA ILE A 10 -12.67 -8.01 -42.02
C ILE A 10 -11.65 -7.29 -41.12
N ILE A 11 -11.10 -6.16 -41.57
CA ILE A 11 -10.13 -5.38 -40.77
C ILE A 11 -10.82 -4.73 -39.55
N GLY A 12 -12.06 -4.24 -39.71
CA GLY A 12 -12.83 -3.66 -38.59
C GLY A 12 -13.23 -4.68 -37.51
N SER A 13 -13.52 -5.92 -37.91
CA SER A 13 -13.89 -6.98 -36.95
C SER A 13 -12.69 -7.53 -36.18
N MET A 14 -11.52 -7.66 -36.82
CA MET A 14 -10.30 -8.08 -36.13
C MET A 14 -9.81 -7.03 -35.11
N LEU A 15 -9.95 -5.74 -35.42
CA LEU A 15 -9.59 -4.67 -34.46
C LEU A 15 -10.49 -4.71 -33.22
N SER A 16 -11.79 -4.99 -33.39
CA SER A 16 -12.75 -5.06 -32.29
C SER A 16 -12.52 -6.27 -31.37
N ILE A 17 -12.11 -7.41 -31.94
CA ILE A 17 -11.73 -8.61 -31.17
C ILE A 17 -10.41 -8.38 -30.41
N ALA A 18 -9.44 -7.69 -31.01
CA ALA A 18 -8.19 -7.34 -30.35
C ALA A 18 -8.40 -6.37 -29.17
N ILE A 19 -9.32 -5.40 -29.29
CA ILE A 19 -9.68 -4.51 -28.19
C ILE A 19 -10.41 -5.28 -27.08
N LEU A 20 -11.33 -6.20 -27.43
CA LEU A 20 -11.97 -7.06 -26.43
C LEU A 20 -10.98 -7.98 -25.72
N PHE A 21 -10.01 -8.57 -26.43
CA PHE A 21 -8.93 -9.33 -25.81
C PHE A 21 -8.02 -8.47 -24.94
N ALA A 22 -7.73 -7.23 -25.34
CA ALA A 22 -6.99 -6.29 -24.50
C ALA A 22 -7.77 -5.95 -23.22
N VAL A 23 -9.08 -5.71 -23.33
CA VAL A 23 -9.96 -5.42 -22.19
C VAL A 23 -10.05 -6.63 -21.25
N PHE A 24 -10.22 -7.85 -21.76
CA PHE A 24 -10.24 -9.08 -20.94
C PHE A 24 -8.86 -9.44 -20.35
N LEU A 25 -7.76 -9.15 -21.06
CA LEU A 25 -6.42 -9.31 -20.51
C LEU A 25 -6.13 -8.26 -19.44
N THR A 26 -6.66 -7.03 -19.55
CA THR A 26 -6.48 -5.98 -18.53
C THR A 26 -7.39 -6.16 -17.31
N THR A 27 -8.62 -6.65 -17.46
CA THR A 27 -9.51 -6.92 -16.31
C THR A 27 -9.09 -8.19 -15.56
N GLY A 28 -8.39 -9.11 -16.21
CA GLY A 28 -7.77 -10.27 -15.56
C GLY A 28 -6.41 -10.00 -14.89
N TYR A 29 -5.81 -8.83 -15.10
CA TYR A 29 -4.45 -8.48 -14.62
C TYR A 29 -4.39 -7.42 -13.52
N LEU A 30 -5.53 -6.96 -12.99
CA LEU A 30 -5.58 -6.11 -11.80
C LEU A 30 -5.60 -6.92 -10.49
N GLY A 31 -5.08 -8.15 -10.52
CA GLY A 31 -4.40 -8.69 -9.36
C GLY A 31 -3.00 -8.10 -9.37
N LEU A 32 -2.79 -7.03 -8.60
CA LEU A 32 -1.47 -6.42 -8.35
C LEU A 32 -0.39 -7.53 -8.29
N PRO A 33 0.81 -7.35 -8.90
CA PRO A 33 1.87 -8.35 -8.81
C PRO A 33 2.34 -8.62 -7.36
N PHE A 34 1.92 -7.80 -6.39
CA PHE A 34 2.08 -8.03 -4.95
C PHE A 34 0.99 -8.94 -4.33
N TYR A 35 -0.11 -9.22 -5.04
CA TYR A 35 -1.22 -10.08 -4.60
C TYR A 35 -1.03 -11.57 -4.95
N LYS A 36 0.05 -11.92 -5.67
CA LYS A 36 0.59 -13.29 -5.70
C LYS A 36 1.74 -13.45 -4.69
N VAL A 37 1.55 -12.93 -3.47
CA VAL A 37 2.06 -13.67 -2.31
C VAL A 37 1.25 -14.95 -2.29
N ASP A 38 1.94 -16.04 -2.59
CA ASP A 38 1.39 -17.39 -2.69
C ASP A 38 0.38 -17.63 -1.55
N ARG A 39 -0.79 -18.19 -1.88
CA ARG A 39 -1.78 -18.69 -0.90
C ARG A 39 -1.24 -19.97 -0.24
N GLY A 40 -0.01 -19.92 0.24
CA GLY A 40 0.54 -20.84 1.22
C GLY A 40 0.41 -20.21 2.60
N ASP A 41 0.24 -21.02 3.63
CA ASP A 41 0.07 -20.58 5.02
C ASP A 41 1.28 -19.83 5.62
N ASN A 42 2.27 -19.47 4.81
CA ASN A 42 3.40 -18.63 5.16
C ASN A 42 3.21 -17.26 4.52
N LEU A 43 2.67 -16.30 5.29
CA LEU A 43 2.76 -14.88 4.96
C LEU A 43 4.23 -14.56 4.68
N GLY A 44 4.58 -14.45 3.40
CA GLY A 44 5.93 -14.08 2.97
C GLY A 44 6.30 -12.78 3.66
N CYS A 45 7.50 -12.74 4.25
CA CYS A 45 7.91 -11.57 5.01
C CYS A 45 7.86 -10.34 4.11
N PHE A 46 6.89 -9.45 4.37
CA PHE A 46 6.86 -8.13 3.77
C PHE A 46 8.09 -7.39 4.30
N ILE A 47 8.95 -6.92 3.39
CA ILE A 47 10.26 -6.27 3.65
C ILE A 47 10.16 -5.06 4.61
N MET A 48 8.95 -4.65 4.97
CA MET A 48 8.64 -3.51 5.83
C MET A 48 9.01 -3.68 7.30
N LEU A 49 9.28 -4.89 7.78
CA LEU A 49 9.62 -5.15 9.18
C LEU A 49 10.88 -6.01 9.29
N PRO A 50 11.60 -5.96 10.42
CA PRO A 50 12.72 -6.86 10.64
C PRO A 50 12.20 -8.31 10.68
N VAL A 51 13.05 -9.24 10.24
CA VAL A 51 12.68 -10.63 9.97
C VAL A 51 11.91 -11.30 11.14
N PRO A 52 12.34 -11.18 12.41
CA PRO A 52 11.61 -11.79 13.53
C PRO A 52 10.17 -11.29 13.67
N GLU A 53 9.97 -9.98 13.55
CA GLU A 53 8.68 -9.29 13.70
C GLU A 53 7.77 -9.55 12.50
N CYS A 54 8.37 -9.64 11.32
CA CYS A 54 7.69 -9.85 10.06
C CYS A 54 6.86 -11.14 10.02
N TYR A 55 7.36 -12.21 10.64
CA TYR A 55 6.65 -13.49 10.74
C TYR A 55 5.60 -13.54 11.85
N SER A 56 5.48 -12.51 12.69
CA SER A 56 4.47 -12.42 13.75
C SER A 56 3.10 -11.93 13.27
N GLY A 57 3.01 -11.51 12.01
CA GLY A 57 1.80 -10.91 11.43
C GLY A 57 0.60 -11.85 11.42
N ARG A 58 -0.57 -11.30 11.73
CA ARG A 58 -1.86 -12.01 11.72
C ARG A 58 -2.79 -11.38 10.69
N LYS A 59 -3.45 -12.20 9.88
CA LYS A 59 -4.50 -11.71 8.97
C LYS A 59 -5.67 -11.17 9.79
N ILE A 60 -6.09 -9.95 9.49
CA ILE A 60 -7.22 -9.26 10.14
C ILE A 60 -8.04 -8.53 9.09
N THR A 61 -9.20 -8.01 9.51
CA THR A 61 -9.96 -7.04 8.71
C THR A 61 -9.91 -5.69 9.43
N TYR A 62 -9.36 -4.67 8.77
CA TYR A 62 -9.24 -3.32 9.34
C TYR A 62 -9.96 -2.32 8.44
N LEU A 63 -10.91 -1.56 9.00
CA LEU A 63 -11.77 -0.61 8.26
C LEU A 63 -12.48 -1.25 7.04
N GLY A 64 -12.87 -2.52 7.16
CA GLY A 64 -13.52 -3.28 6.08
C GLY A 64 -12.57 -3.76 4.98
N LYS A 65 -11.25 -3.61 5.14
CA LYS A 65 -10.22 -4.06 4.20
C LYS A 65 -9.45 -5.26 4.75
N ASP A 66 -8.98 -6.12 3.85
CA ASP A 66 -8.02 -7.17 4.19
C ASP A 66 -6.70 -6.53 4.63
N ALA A 67 -6.21 -6.93 5.80
CA ALA A 67 -5.04 -6.32 6.43
C ALA A 67 -4.20 -7.36 7.18
N VAL A 68 -3.00 -6.94 7.58
CA VAL A 68 -2.12 -7.71 8.47
C VAL A 68 -1.85 -6.88 9.71
N GLY A 69 -2.20 -7.42 10.87
CA GLY A 69 -1.97 -6.81 12.17
C GLY A 69 -0.77 -7.43 12.88
N PHE A 70 -0.02 -6.60 13.58
CA PHE A 70 1.17 -6.95 14.32
C PHE A 70 1.06 -6.41 15.75
N ASP A 71 1.75 -7.08 16.65
CA ASP A 71 2.00 -6.62 18.03
C ASP A 71 3.51 -6.38 18.13
N LEU A 72 3.91 -5.17 17.74
CA LEU A 72 5.32 -4.79 17.63
C LEU A 72 5.83 -4.26 18.95
N LYS A 73 7.12 -4.50 19.20
CA LYS A 73 7.82 -3.88 20.33
C LYS A 73 8.08 -2.41 20.02
N GLU A 74 8.38 -1.68 21.09
CA GLU A 74 8.93 -0.34 21.02
C GLU A 74 10.21 -0.31 20.18
N GLU A 75 10.47 0.81 19.52
CA GLU A 75 11.68 1.04 18.72
C GLU A 75 11.90 0.05 17.56
N THR A 76 10.83 -0.61 17.09
CA THR A 76 10.87 -1.46 15.90
C THR A 76 10.98 -0.60 14.65
N GLU A 77 11.99 -0.86 13.83
CA GLU A 77 12.18 -0.18 12.54
C GLU A 77 11.11 -0.60 11.53
N VAL A 78 10.60 0.38 10.78
CA VAL A 78 9.71 0.16 9.64
C VAL A 78 10.44 0.57 8.37
N TYR A 79 10.57 -0.36 7.44
CA TYR A 79 11.30 -0.16 6.19
C TYR A 79 10.38 0.15 5.02
N ALA A 80 10.90 0.89 4.05
CA ALA A 80 10.24 1.06 2.76
C ALA A 80 10.18 -0.28 2.01
N PRO A 81 8.99 -0.74 1.57
CA PRO A 81 8.85 -2.02 0.86
C PRO A 81 9.45 -1.99 -0.55
N PHE A 82 9.57 -0.81 -1.16
CA PHE A 82 10.05 -0.61 -2.52
C PHE A 82 10.58 0.82 -2.69
N ASN A 83 11.29 1.06 -3.79
CA ASN A 83 11.68 2.41 -4.20
C ASN A 83 10.42 3.21 -4.57
N GLY A 84 10.24 4.39 -3.99
CA GLY A 84 9.03 5.16 -4.27
C GLY A 84 8.91 6.45 -3.47
N ALA A 85 7.69 6.94 -3.36
CA ALA A 85 7.35 8.11 -2.57
C ALA A 85 6.70 7.69 -1.26
N PHE A 86 7.13 8.33 -0.17
CA PHE A 86 6.62 8.15 1.19
C PHE A 86 5.82 9.38 1.62
N PHE A 87 4.63 9.15 2.18
CA PHE A 87 3.71 10.20 2.61
C PHE A 87 3.20 9.94 4.02
N GLU A 88 3.27 10.95 4.88
CA GLU A 88 2.65 10.95 6.21
C GLU A 88 1.25 11.58 6.09
N ASP A 89 0.21 10.93 6.60
CA ASP A 89 -1.17 11.42 6.46
C ASP A 89 -1.67 12.17 7.70
N GLU A 90 -1.26 11.72 8.88
CA GLU A 90 -1.82 12.19 10.15
C GLU A 90 -0.66 12.39 11.12
N THR A 91 -0.20 13.64 11.19
CA THR A 91 0.81 14.10 12.14
C THR A 91 0.13 14.52 13.43
N LEU A 92 0.65 14.03 14.56
CA LEU A 92 0.20 14.48 15.87
C LEU A 92 0.93 15.78 16.21
N TYR A 93 0.19 16.79 16.64
CA TYR A 93 0.76 18.05 17.12
C TYR A 93 0.64 18.08 18.65
N GLU A 94 1.77 18.19 19.36
CA GLU A 94 1.78 18.66 20.75
C GLU A 94 1.91 20.19 20.78
N ASP A 95 1.24 20.82 21.76
CA ASP A 95 0.69 22.18 21.71
C ASP A 95 1.66 23.40 21.81
N GLU A 96 1.11 24.51 21.31
CA GLU A 96 1.36 25.97 21.19
C GLU A 96 2.56 26.81 21.72
N GLU A 97 3.68 26.33 22.28
CA GLU A 97 4.73 27.28 22.77
C GLU A 97 6.14 27.17 22.21
N THR A 98 6.46 26.16 21.39
CA THR A 98 7.81 26.00 20.83
C THR A 98 7.75 25.51 19.41
N THR A 99 8.49 26.12 18.48
CA THR A 99 8.64 25.74 17.06
C THR A 99 8.49 24.23 16.84
N ILE A 100 7.28 23.78 16.48
CA ILE A 100 6.90 22.37 16.54
C ILE A 100 7.46 21.66 15.30
N VAL A 101 8.41 20.75 15.52
CA VAL A 101 8.68 19.67 14.56
C VAL A 101 7.63 18.61 14.85
N ALA A 102 6.77 18.27 13.88
CA ALA A 102 5.93 17.10 13.99
C ALA A 102 6.85 15.90 14.25
N ASP A 103 6.85 15.40 15.48
CA ASP A 103 7.75 14.35 15.94
C ASP A 103 7.09 12.98 15.81
N ARG A 104 5.79 12.92 15.52
CA ARG A 104 5.02 11.67 15.44
C ARG A 104 3.97 11.68 14.34
N PHE A 105 3.66 10.50 13.84
CA PHE A 105 2.54 10.28 12.94
C PHE A 105 1.87 8.93 13.22
N VAL A 106 0.57 8.85 12.94
CA VAL A 106 -0.22 7.61 13.19
C VAL A 106 -0.49 6.80 11.92
N ARG A 107 -0.31 7.41 10.75
CA ARG A 107 -0.60 6.81 9.45
C ARG A 107 0.34 7.34 8.37
N ALA A 108 0.85 6.43 7.55
CA ALA A 108 1.62 6.77 6.37
C ALA A 108 1.36 5.81 5.20
N ARG A 109 1.78 6.23 4.00
CA ARG A 109 1.54 5.52 2.74
C ARG A 109 2.79 5.47 1.87
N PHE A 110 2.92 4.37 1.15
CA PHE A 110 3.83 4.22 0.02
C PHE A 110 3.03 4.11 -1.27
N GLY A 111 3.26 5.04 -2.20
CA GLY A 111 2.64 4.99 -3.53
C GLY A 111 3.28 3.89 -4.39
N ILE A 112 2.48 2.96 -4.90
CA ILE A 112 2.97 1.93 -5.83
C ILE A 112 3.12 2.55 -7.22
N LEU A 113 4.32 2.52 -7.77
CA LEU A 113 4.64 3.09 -9.08
C LEU A 113 3.69 2.55 -10.17
N ASP A 114 3.29 3.44 -11.08
CA ASP A 114 2.39 3.17 -12.22
C ASP A 114 0.99 2.64 -11.85
N THR A 115 0.58 2.82 -10.59
CA THR A 115 -0.77 2.46 -10.12
C THR A 115 -1.40 3.60 -9.32
N SER A 116 -2.71 3.50 -9.08
CA SER A 116 -3.42 4.34 -8.11
C SER A 116 -3.49 3.70 -6.72
N SER A 117 -2.65 2.69 -6.45
CA SER A 117 -2.68 1.89 -5.24
C SER A 117 -1.58 2.33 -4.26
N PHE A 118 -1.87 2.20 -2.97
CA PHE A 118 -0.98 2.52 -1.88
C PHE A 118 -0.84 1.34 -0.93
N ILE A 119 0.37 1.13 -0.41
CA ILE A 119 0.55 0.37 0.83
C ILE A 119 0.44 1.36 1.98
N VAL A 120 -0.48 1.09 2.89
CA VAL A 120 -0.75 1.94 4.05
C VAL A 120 -0.32 1.19 5.30
N PHE A 121 0.34 1.89 6.20
CA PHE A 121 0.54 1.40 7.55
C PHE A 121 0.01 2.39 8.59
N THR A 122 -0.47 1.84 9.69
CA THR A 122 -1.09 2.55 10.79
C THR A 122 -0.51 2.04 12.11
N GLY A 123 -0.27 2.96 13.03
CA GLY A 123 0.34 2.74 14.35
C GLY A 123 1.03 4.04 14.77
N ASP A 124 1.43 4.16 16.04
CA ASP A 124 2.14 5.35 16.52
C ASP A 124 3.63 5.27 16.21
N HIS A 125 4.16 6.26 15.49
CA HIS A 125 5.54 6.23 14.98
C HIS A 125 6.26 7.55 15.18
N PHE A 126 7.58 7.47 15.34
CA PHE A 126 8.51 8.57 15.06
C PHE A 126 8.97 8.52 13.60
N PRO A 127 9.02 9.65 12.88
CA PRO A 127 9.54 9.70 11.52
C PRO A 127 11.06 9.60 11.52
N ASN A 128 11.60 8.69 10.72
CA ASN A 128 13.02 8.66 10.38
C ASN A 128 13.29 9.38 9.05
N VAL A 129 12.30 9.38 8.16
CA VAL A 129 12.26 10.16 6.91
C VAL A 129 11.00 11.02 6.94
N ARG A 130 11.09 12.28 6.52
CA ARG A 130 9.92 13.18 6.43
C ARG A 130 9.07 12.86 5.20
N GLY A 131 7.75 12.98 5.37
CA GLY A 131 6.77 12.86 4.28
C GLY A 131 7.06 13.77 3.08
N GLY A 132 6.79 13.28 1.88
CA GLY A 132 7.06 13.95 0.61
C GLY A 132 8.44 13.64 0.00
N GLY A 133 9.26 12.85 0.70
CA GLY A 133 10.55 12.37 0.22
C GLY A 133 10.46 11.12 -0.68
N SER A 134 11.51 10.92 -1.49
CA SER A 134 11.78 9.64 -2.13
C SER A 134 12.48 8.70 -1.18
N VAL A 135 12.10 7.43 -1.18
CA VAL A 135 12.69 6.37 -0.35
C VAL A 135 13.22 5.23 -1.21
N THR A 136 14.22 4.53 -0.71
CA THR A 136 14.78 3.31 -1.30
C THR A 136 14.24 2.08 -0.60
N ALA A 137 14.01 0.99 -1.33
CA ALA A 137 13.61 -0.29 -0.74
C ALA A 137 14.58 -0.72 0.38
N GLY A 138 14.04 -1.04 1.56
CA GLY A 138 14.79 -1.40 2.75
C GLY A 138 15.28 -0.21 3.59
N GLU A 139 15.06 1.04 3.16
CA GLU A 139 15.37 2.22 3.96
C GLU A 139 14.41 2.32 5.15
N THR A 140 14.94 2.55 6.37
CA THR A 140 14.13 2.82 7.55
C THR A 140 13.40 4.16 7.39
N VAL A 141 12.07 4.13 7.34
CA VAL A 141 11.25 5.35 7.20
C VAL A 141 10.65 5.80 8.53
N ALA A 142 10.48 4.87 9.47
CA ALA A 142 9.80 5.13 10.73
C ALA A 142 10.27 4.16 11.81
N ILE A 143 10.03 4.54 13.06
CA ILE A 143 10.34 3.75 14.25
C ILE A 143 9.07 3.72 15.11
N THR A 144 8.65 2.53 15.56
CA THR A 144 7.45 2.40 16.41
C THR A 144 7.65 3.08 17.76
N ASN A 145 6.63 3.78 18.22
CA ASN A 145 6.65 4.48 19.49
C ASN A 145 6.36 3.52 20.67
N PRO A 146 7.11 3.61 21.79
CA PRO A 146 6.87 2.84 23.02
C PRO A 146 5.45 2.87 23.59
N ALA A 147 4.67 3.92 23.33
CA ALA A 147 3.30 4.04 23.84
C ALA A 147 2.21 3.70 22.80
N GLY A 148 2.51 2.89 21.77
CA GLY A 148 1.53 2.57 20.73
C GLY A 148 0.27 1.90 21.28
N ASP A 149 -0.86 2.63 21.27
CA ASP A 149 -2.16 2.10 21.66
C ASP A 149 -2.58 0.94 20.74
N ILE A 150 -3.41 0.04 21.27
CA ILE A 150 -4.03 -1.00 20.46
C ILE A 150 -4.96 -0.32 19.45
N ILE A 151 -4.58 -0.35 18.18
CA ILE A 151 -5.34 0.21 17.06
C ILE A 151 -6.37 -0.76 16.49
N HIS A 152 -6.25 -2.06 16.79
CA HIS A 152 -7.26 -3.06 16.44
C HIS A 152 -7.51 -4.02 17.60
N GLU A 153 -8.60 -3.76 18.32
CA GLU A 153 -8.95 -4.42 19.60
C GLU A 153 -9.05 -5.94 19.48
N THR A 154 -9.74 -6.44 18.44
CA THR A 154 -10.01 -7.88 18.29
C THR A 154 -8.74 -8.71 18.08
N SER A 155 -7.69 -8.14 17.48
CA SER A 155 -6.40 -8.83 17.29
C SER A 155 -5.33 -8.38 18.28
N SER A 156 -5.64 -7.43 19.17
CA SER A 156 -4.66 -6.76 20.02
C SER A 156 -3.45 -6.26 19.21
N SER A 157 -3.70 -5.66 18.04
CA SER A 157 -2.62 -5.14 17.19
C SER A 157 -2.38 -3.66 17.45
N ASN A 158 -1.12 -3.27 17.61
CA ASN A 158 -0.66 -1.88 17.72
C ASN A 158 -0.09 -1.34 16.39
N PHE A 159 0.09 -2.23 15.40
CA PHE A 159 0.54 -1.88 14.06
C PHE A 159 -0.23 -2.68 13.01
N VAL A 160 -0.66 -2.01 11.94
CA VAL A 160 -1.48 -2.62 10.88
C VAL A 160 -0.99 -2.17 9.52
N ILE A 161 -0.84 -3.12 8.58
CA ILE A 161 -0.54 -2.86 7.17
C ILE A 161 -1.72 -3.31 6.32
N TYR A 162 -2.12 -2.50 5.33
CA TYR A 162 -3.13 -2.85 4.34
C TYR A 162 -2.88 -2.13 3.01
N ALA A 163 -3.60 -2.55 1.96
CA ALA A 163 -3.58 -1.87 0.66
C ALA A 163 -4.82 -1.00 0.48
N GLU A 164 -4.66 0.13 -0.19
CA GLU A 164 -5.76 1.03 -0.55
C GLU A 164 -5.62 1.48 -2.00
N ASP A 165 -6.68 1.28 -2.79
CA ASP A 165 -6.79 1.86 -4.12
C ASP A 165 -7.44 3.24 -4.04
N TYR A 166 -6.83 4.21 -4.70
CA TYR A 166 -7.39 5.54 -4.83
C TYR A 166 -8.22 5.63 -6.11
N ASP A 167 -9.50 5.91 -5.98
CA ASP A 167 -10.37 6.20 -7.13
C ASP A 167 -10.12 7.63 -7.61
N LEU A 168 -9.21 7.81 -8.56
CA LEU A 168 -8.94 9.12 -9.16
C LEU A 168 -10.20 9.74 -9.79
N ALA A 169 -11.16 8.94 -10.26
CA ALA A 169 -12.40 9.47 -10.84
C ALA A 169 -13.28 10.18 -9.79
N SER A 170 -13.10 9.87 -8.51
CA SER A 170 -13.80 10.56 -7.42
C SER A 170 -13.34 12.00 -7.19
N LEU A 171 -12.11 12.35 -7.59
CA LEU A 171 -11.53 13.70 -7.42
C LEU A 171 -11.99 14.73 -8.44
N PHE A 172 -12.48 14.27 -9.60
CA PHE A 172 -12.86 15.14 -10.72
C PHE A 172 -14.39 15.26 -10.85
N ARG A 173 -15.13 15.10 -9.74
CA ARG A 173 -16.59 15.30 -9.69
C ARG A 173 -16.98 16.75 -9.47
#